data_AF-D3NST4-F1
#
_entry.id   AF-D3NST4-F1
#
_cell.length_a   1.000
_cell.length_b   1.000
_cell.length_c   1.000
_cell.angle_alpha   90.00
_cell.angle_beta   90.00
_cell.angle_gamma   90.00
#
_symmetry.space_group_name_H-M   'P 1'
#
loop_
_entity.id
_entity.type
_entity.pdbx_description
1 polymer ?
#
loop_
_entity_poly.entity_id
_entity_poly.type
_entity_poly.pdbx_seq_one_letter_code
_entity_poly.pdbx_strand_id
1 'polypeptide(L)'
;MSALMSRNLVVNGRRTSMKLEPSVWNYLGEIAQLRGKTVGGLVSDIESGLPDGADNLSAEVRMFILNYYKKIADGNNLGVRLVELRREHQETVAELMREITELQDQVRHHQKARNDRHSALARDIMDVLIKHSGPTALNE
;
A
#
# COMPACT_ATOMS: atom_id res chain seq x y z
N MET A 1 35.77 -2.07 16.96
CA MET A 1 35.12 -3.33 17.42
C MET A 1 34.68 -3.11 18.86
N SER A 2 33.38 -3.22 19.16
CA SER A 2 32.90 -3.13 20.55
C SER A 2 33.23 -4.42 21.29
N ALA A 3 33.81 -4.35 22.48
CA ALA A 3 34.22 -5.52 23.25
C ALA A 3 32.99 -6.31 23.75
N LEU A 4 33.04 -7.64 23.66
CA LEU A 4 32.00 -8.50 24.21
C LEU A 4 31.95 -8.39 25.74
N MET A 5 30.74 -8.27 26.29
CA MET A 5 30.48 -8.24 27.73
C MET A 5 29.93 -9.58 28.20
N SER A 6 30.53 -10.13 29.26
CA SER A 6 30.05 -11.35 29.92
C SER A 6 29.02 -11.01 31.00
N ARG A 7 27.90 -11.73 31.03
CA ARG A 7 26.92 -11.66 32.13
C ARG A 7 26.50 -13.08 32.55
N ASN A 8 26.20 -13.23 33.84
CA ASN A 8 25.65 -14.47 34.39
C ASN A 8 24.13 -14.36 34.44
N LEU A 9 23.45 -15.41 33.97
CA LEU A 9 22.01 -15.54 33.91
C LEU A 9 21.59 -16.87 34.54
N VAL A 10 20.31 -17.00 34.86
CA VAL A 10 19.68 -18.31 35.09
C VAL A 10 18.86 -18.65 33.84
N VAL A 11 19.24 -19.71 33.12
CA VAL A 11 18.60 -20.19 31.89
C VAL A 11 18.15 -21.62 32.11
N ASN A 12 16.85 -21.92 31.96
CA ASN A 12 16.29 -23.25 32.20
C ASN A 12 16.72 -23.86 33.56
N GLY A 13 16.75 -23.03 34.60
CA GLY A 13 17.19 -23.41 35.95
C GLY A 13 18.71 -23.55 36.13
N ARG A 14 19.50 -23.42 35.06
CA ARG A 14 20.97 -23.54 35.07
C ARG A 14 21.63 -22.16 35.12
N ARG A 15 22.71 -22.02 35.87
CA ARG A 15 23.54 -20.81 35.83
C ARG A 15 24.36 -20.81 34.53
N THR A 16 24.13 -19.81 33.70
CA THR A 16 24.75 -19.69 32.37
C THR A 16 25.51 -18.37 32.29
N SER A 17 26.81 -18.44 31.99
CA SER A 17 27.60 -17.26 31.62
C SER A 17 27.55 -17.10 30.10
N MET A 18 27.18 -15.91 29.64
CA MET A 18 27.05 -15.62 28.21
C MET A 18 27.83 -14.35 27.88
N LYS A 19 28.46 -14.31 26.69
CA LYS A 19 29.19 -13.15 26.17
C LYS A 19 28.52 -12.60 24.92
N LEU A 20 28.08 -11.35 24.98
CA LEU A 20 27.40 -10.65 23.88
C LEU A 20 27.91 -9.21 23.76
N GLU A 21 27.65 -8.59 22.62
CA GLU A 21 27.89 -7.17 22.41
C GLU A 21 27.01 -6.35 23.37
N PRO A 22 27.47 -5.17 23.84
CA PRO A 22 26.68 -4.32 24.74
C PRO A 22 25.29 -3.96 24.17
N SER A 23 25.21 -3.70 22.86
CA SER A 23 23.94 -3.41 22.17
C SER A 23 23.00 -4.61 22.18
N VAL A 24 23.51 -5.82 21.96
CA VAL A 24 22.73 -7.05 21.99
C VAL A 24 22.17 -7.29 23.40
N TRP A 25 22.93 -6.99 24.45
CA TRP A 25 22.41 -7.02 25.83
C TRP A 25 21.26 -6.03 26.06
N ASN A 26 21.36 -4.82 25.50
CA ASN A 26 20.32 -3.81 25.65
C ASN A 26 19.03 -4.25 24.95
N TYR A 27 19.10 -4.67 23.68
CA TYR A 27 17.94 -5.16 22.94
C TYR A 27 17.30 -6.39 23.59
N LEU A 28 18.12 -7.32 24.12
CA LEU A 28 17.61 -8.47 24.84
C LEU A 28 16.85 -8.04 26.11
N GLY A 29 17.33 -7.02 26.82
CA GLY A 29 16.67 -6.42 27.97
C GLY A 29 15.34 -5.75 27.62
N GLU A 30 15.31 -4.97 26.54
CA GLU A 30 14.08 -4.32 26.04
C GLU A 30 13.01 -5.34 25.68
N ILE A 31 13.36 -6.38 24.91
CA ILE A 31 12.41 -7.43 24.52
C ILE A 31 11.92 -8.21 25.75
N ALA A 32 12.80 -8.49 26.72
CA ALA A 32 12.41 -9.15 27.96
C ALA A 32 11.41 -8.30 28.75
N GLN A 33 11.66 -7.00 28.87
CA GLN A 33 10.73 -6.05 29.52
C GLN A 33 9.37 -6.00 28.83
N LEU A 34 9.35 -5.87 27.50
CA LEU A 34 8.12 -5.85 26.70
C LEU A 34 7.29 -7.13 26.85
N ARG A 35 7.96 -8.27 27.11
CA ARG A 35 7.33 -9.57 27.33
C ARG A 35 7.03 -9.87 28.80
N GLY A 36 7.33 -8.97 29.72
CA GLY A 36 7.15 -9.18 31.16
C GLY A 36 8.02 -10.32 31.71
N LYS A 37 9.21 -10.56 31.13
CA LYS A 37 10.14 -11.62 31.52
C LYS A 37 11.47 -11.05 32.02
N THR A 38 12.18 -11.84 32.80
CA THR A 38 13.61 -11.59 33.04
C THR A 38 14.41 -11.94 31.78
N VAL A 39 15.62 -11.38 31.63
CA VAL A 39 16.51 -11.73 30.52
C VAL A 39 16.79 -13.23 30.48
N GLY A 40 17.07 -13.85 31.63
CA GLY A 40 17.27 -15.30 31.73
C GLY A 40 16.02 -16.11 31.33
N GLY A 41 14.84 -15.63 31.69
CA GLY A 41 13.56 -16.24 31.28
C GLY A 41 13.33 -16.16 29.78
N LEU A 42 13.60 -15.01 29.15
CA LEU A 42 13.53 -14.88 27.70
C LEU A 42 14.53 -15.79 26.99
N VAL A 43 15.77 -15.85 27.48
CA VAL A 43 16.79 -16.77 26.92
C VAL A 43 16.39 -18.24 27.11
N SER A 44 15.70 -18.57 28.20
CA SER A 44 15.15 -19.91 28.42
C SER A 44 14.12 -20.27 27.37
N ASP A 45 13.19 -19.35 27.05
CA ASP A 45 12.22 -19.57 25.96
C ASP A 45 12.91 -19.77 24.61
N ILE A 46 13.94 -18.97 24.33
CA ILE A 46 14.72 -19.08 23.08
C ILE A 46 15.35 -20.46 23.01
N GLU A 47 16.03 -20.90 24.08
CA GLU A 47 16.67 -22.22 24.14
C GLU A 47 15.67 -23.37 24.00
N SER A 48 14.49 -23.26 24.64
CA SER A 48 13.44 -24.29 24.57
C SER A 48 12.75 -24.38 23.21
N GLY A 49 12.84 -23.36 22.37
CA GLY A 49 12.30 -23.37 21.01
C GLY A 49 13.21 -24.03 19.98
N LEU A 50 14.42 -24.45 20.36
CA LEU A 50 15.40 -25.04 19.45
C LEU A 50 15.27 -26.58 19.44
N PRO A 51 15.35 -27.24 18.27
CA PRO A 51 15.10 -28.67 18.13
C PRO A 51 15.97 -29.58 19.00
N ASP A 52 17.24 -29.22 19.23
CA ASP A 52 18.23 -30.06 19.92
C ASP A 52 18.92 -29.33 21.09
N GLY A 53 18.30 -28.28 21.61
CA GLY A 53 18.98 -27.32 22.48
C GLY A 53 19.93 -26.40 21.69
N ALA A 54 20.77 -25.62 22.39
CA ALA A 54 21.59 -24.59 21.78
C ALA A 54 23.10 -24.89 21.92
N ASP A 55 23.71 -25.49 20.89
CA ASP A 55 25.18 -25.60 20.80
C ASP A 55 25.85 -24.20 20.81
N ASN A 56 25.12 -23.17 20.37
CA ASN A 56 25.56 -21.78 20.42
C ASN A 56 24.43 -20.83 20.79
N LEU A 57 24.01 -20.86 22.06
CA LEU A 57 22.96 -19.98 22.59
C LEU A 57 23.23 -18.48 22.34
N SER A 58 24.49 -18.08 22.24
CA SER A 58 24.84 -16.68 21.92
C SER A 58 24.51 -16.31 20.48
N ALA A 59 24.67 -17.23 19.51
CA ALA A 59 24.25 -17.01 18.13
C ALA A 59 22.73 -17.01 18.02
N GLU A 60 22.07 -17.94 18.71
CA GLU A 60 20.60 -18.06 18.71
C GLU A 60 19.92 -16.82 19.29
N VAL A 61 20.46 -16.25 20.37
CA VAL A 61 19.99 -14.96 20.91
C VAL A 61 20.10 -13.84 19.89
N ARG A 62 21.21 -13.77 19.12
CA ARG A 62 21.38 -12.74 18.08
C ARG A 62 20.37 -12.92 16.95
N MET A 63 20.18 -14.16 16.48
CA MET A 63 19.20 -14.48 15.44
C MET A 63 17.76 -14.19 15.89
N PHE A 64 17.44 -14.50 17.16
CA PHE A 64 16.16 -14.16 17.75
C PHE A 64 15.90 -12.65 17.72
N ILE A 65 16.86 -11.83 18.16
CA ILE A 65 16.73 -10.36 18.16
C ILE A 65 16.58 -9.83 16.73
N LEU A 66 17.41 -10.30 15.79
CA LEU A 66 17.32 -9.90 14.39
C LEU A 66 15.92 -10.19 13.81
N ASN A 67 15.41 -11.41 14.04
CA ASN A 67 14.10 -11.82 13.56
C ASN A 67 12.96 -11.04 14.25
N TYR A 68 13.11 -10.70 15.52
CA TYR A 68 12.14 -9.89 16.25
C TYR A 68 11.96 -8.51 15.61
N TYR A 69 13.06 -7.78 15.39
CA TYR A 69 13.00 -6.46 14.77
C TYR A 69 12.68 -6.51 13.28
N LYS A 70 13.11 -7.55 12.55
CA LYS A 70 12.71 -7.76 11.15
C LYS A 70 11.18 -7.85 11.02
N LYS A 71 10.52 -8.63 11.88
CA LYS A 71 9.04 -8.73 11.86
C LYS A 71 8.35 -7.39 12.12
N ILE A 72 8.92 -6.56 13.00
CA ILE A 72 8.41 -5.20 13.25
C ILE A 72 8.61 -4.31 12.02
N ALA A 73 9.80 -4.35 11.41
CA ALA A 73 10.10 -3.59 10.21
C ALA A 73 9.22 -4.02 9.02
N ASP A 74 8.99 -5.33 8.84
CA ASP A 74 8.10 -5.87 7.81
C ASP A 74 6.64 -5.46 8.06
N GLY A 75 6.19 -5.42 9.33
CA GLY A 75 4.89 -4.86 9.70
C GLY A 75 4.76 -3.37 9.35
N ASN A 76 5.82 -2.59 9.53
CA ASN A 76 5.86 -1.19 9.10
C ASN A 76 5.88 -1.05 7.57
N ASN A 77 6.51 -1.99 6.85
CA ASN A 77 6.51 -2.01 5.39
C ASN A 77 5.11 -2.27 4.79
N LEU A 78 4.20 -2.95 5.50
CA LEU A 78 2.80 -3.06 5.06
C LEU A 78 2.11 -1.69 4.99
N GLY A 79 2.40 -0.80 5.93
CA GLY A 79 1.86 0.57 5.92
C GLY A 79 2.35 1.35 4.70
N VAL A 80 3.65 1.29 4.42
CA VAL A 80 4.26 1.93 3.23
C VAL A 80 3.67 1.34 1.94
N ARG A 81 3.57 0.01 1.85
CA ARG A 81 3.04 -0.68 0.67
C ARG A 81 1.57 -0.37 0.41
N LEU A 82 0.75 -0.20 1.45
CA LEU A 82 -0.66 0.20 1.32
C LEU A 82 -0.81 1.62 0.78
N VAL A 83 0.07 2.54 1.17
CA VAL A 83 0.09 3.91 0.65
C VAL A 83 0.48 3.91 -0.83
N GLU A 84 1.49 3.12 -1.20
CA GLU A 84 1.90 2.95 -2.61
C GLU A 84 0.79 2.35 -3.47
N LEU A 85 0.18 1.23 -3.03
CA LEU A 85 -0.93 0.58 -3.72
C LEU A 85 -2.13 1.53 -3.90
N ARG A 86 -2.44 2.34 -2.88
CA ARG A 86 -3.51 3.35 -2.99
C ARG A 86 -3.18 4.42 -4.02
N ARG A 87 -1.91 4.86 -4.09
CA ARG A 87 -1.46 5.84 -5.08
C ARG A 87 -1.55 5.29 -6.50
N GLU A 88 -1.04 4.08 -6.73
CA GLU A 88 -1.11 3.39 -8.02
C GLU A 88 -2.57 3.22 -8.48
N HIS A 89 -3.46 2.85 -7.55
CA HIS A 89 -4.89 2.75 -7.84
C HIS A 89 -5.51 4.11 -8.20
N GLN A 90 -5.18 5.18 -7.46
CA GLN A 90 -5.68 6.53 -7.76
C GLN A 90 -5.20 7.04 -9.12
N GLU A 91 -3.98 6.71 -9.54
CA GLU A 91 -3.46 7.06 -10.86
C GLU A 91 -4.25 6.36 -11.97
N THR A 92 -4.54 5.06 -11.79
CA THR A 92 -5.36 4.30 -12.74
C THR A 92 -6.78 4.86 -12.82
N VAL A 93 -7.39 5.20 -11.67
CA VAL A 93 -8.71 5.84 -11.62
C VAL A 93 -8.68 7.18 -12.35
N ALA A 94 -7.68 8.03 -12.08
CA ALA A 94 -7.56 9.33 -12.72
C ALA A 94 -7.43 9.22 -14.24
N GLU A 95 -6.68 8.23 -14.73
CA GLU A 95 -6.54 7.98 -16.17
C GLU A 95 -7.85 7.58 -16.82
N LEU A 96 -8.58 6.64 -16.23
CA LEU A 96 -9.91 6.24 -16.72
C LEU A 96 -10.89 7.41 -16.70
N MET A 97 -10.82 8.27 -15.68
CA MET A 97 -11.70 9.45 -15.62
C MET A 97 -11.38 10.47 -16.72
N ARG A 98 -10.10 10.64 -17.10
CA ARG A 98 -9.72 11.47 -18.26
C ARG A 98 -10.30 10.89 -19.55
N GLU A 99 -10.12 9.58 -19.76
CA GLU A 99 -10.62 8.90 -20.96
C GLU A 99 -12.15 9.00 -21.07
N ILE A 100 -12.87 8.79 -19.97
CA ILE A 100 -14.34 8.98 -19.93
C ILE A 100 -14.72 10.42 -20.29
N THR A 101 -13.99 11.41 -19.78
CA THR A 101 -14.25 12.82 -20.05
C THR A 101 -14.05 13.13 -21.54
N GLU A 102 -12.96 12.65 -22.14
CA GLU A 102 -12.69 12.82 -23.58
C GLU A 102 -13.78 12.17 -24.44
N LEU A 103 -14.21 10.95 -24.10
CA LEU A 103 -15.29 10.27 -24.81
C LEU A 103 -16.61 11.04 -24.69
N GLN A 104 -16.92 11.59 -23.53
CA GLN A 104 -18.11 12.43 -23.34
C GLN A 104 -18.06 13.70 -24.20
N ASP A 105 -16.89 14.32 -24.33
CA ASP A 105 -16.69 15.49 -25.20
C ASP A 105 -16.87 15.13 -26.68
N GLN A 106 -16.31 14.01 -27.13
CA GLN A 106 -16.49 13.53 -28.50
C GLN A 106 -17.97 13.28 -28.82
N VAL A 107 -18.69 12.63 -27.91
CA VAL A 107 -20.14 12.39 -28.06
C VAL A 107 -20.91 13.71 -28.12
N ARG A 108 -20.60 14.67 -27.24
CA ARG A 108 -21.22 16.01 -27.26
C ARG A 108 -20.98 16.72 -28.58
N HIS A 109 -19.75 16.71 -29.08
CA HIS A 109 -19.40 17.33 -30.37
C HIS A 109 -20.16 16.68 -31.53
N HIS A 110 -20.25 15.35 -31.55
CA HIS A 110 -20.98 14.64 -32.60
C HIS A 110 -22.48 14.94 -32.56
N GLN A 111 -23.09 14.96 -31.37
CA GLN A 111 -24.50 15.31 -31.18
C GLN A 111 -24.78 16.75 -31.63
N LYS A 112 -23.91 17.70 -31.27
CA LYS A 112 -24.03 19.10 -31.71
C LYS A 112 -23.97 19.21 -33.23
N ALA A 113 -22.98 18.58 -33.87
CA ALA A 113 -22.85 18.58 -35.32
C ALA A 113 -24.08 18.00 -36.04
N ARG A 114 -24.66 16.93 -35.48
CA ARG A 114 -25.91 16.34 -36.00
C ARG A 114 -27.10 17.32 -35.87
N ASN A 115 -27.28 17.94 -34.71
CA ASN A 115 -28.37 18.88 -34.47
C ASN A 115 -28.25 20.14 -35.35
N ASP A 116 -27.02 20.65 -35.54
CA ASP A 116 -26.74 21.80 -36.40
C ASP A 116 -27.13 21.48 -37.86
N ARG A 117 -26.80 20.27 -38.36
CA ARG A 117 -27.20 19.80 -39.70
C ARG A 117 -28.72 19.66 -39.85
N HIS A 118 -29.41 19.08 -38.87
CA HIS A 118 -30.88 18.98 -38.90
C HIS A 118 -31.53 20.37 -38.94
N SER A 119 -31.00 21.32 -38.17
CA SER A 119 -31.49 22.70 -38.14
C SER A 119 -31.25 23.43 -39.45
N ALA A 120 -30.13 23.16 -40.13
CA ALA A 120 -29.86 23.70 -41.47
C ALA A 120 -30.83 23.15 -42.51
N LEU A 121 -31.02 21.82 -42.54
CA LEU A 121 -31.94 21.18 -43.47
C LEU A 121 -33.39 21.69 -43.30
N ALA A 122 -33.85 21.86 -42.07
CA ALA A 122 -35.17 22.41 -41.79
C ALA A 122 -35.34 23.84 -42.33
N ARG A 123 -34.29 24.67 -42.22
CA ARG A 123 -34.26 26.03 -42.80
C ARG A 123 -34.31 25.97 -44.33
N ASP A 124 -33.49 25.13 -44.95
CA ASP A 124 -33.46 24.99 -46.41
C ASP A 124 -34.82 24.51 -46.96
N ILE A 125 -35.47 23.56 -46.29
CA ILE A 125 -36.82 23.11 -46.64
C ILE A 125 -37.84 24.25 -46.54
N MET A 126 -37.82 25.02 -45.44
CA MET A 126 -38.71 26.17 -45.27
C MET A 126 -38.49 27.23 -46.36
N ASP A 127 -37.25 27.53 -46.71
CA ASP A 127 -36.92 28.49 -47.78
C ASP A 127 -37.45 28.03 -49.15
N VAL A 128 -37.36 26.72 -49.44
CA VAL A 128 -37.93 26.14 -50.66
C VAL A 128 -39.46 26.25 -50.65
N LEU A 129 -40.11 25.90 -49.54
CA LEU A 129 -41.57 26.00 -49.42
C LEU A 129 -42.06 27.43 -49.61
N ILE A 130 -41.39 28.42 -49.00
CA ILE A 130 -41.71 29.85 -49.15
C ILE A 130 -41.56 30.28 -50.62
N LYS A 131 -40.48 29.89 -51.30
CA LYS A 131 -40.26 30.25 -52.72
C LYS A 131 -41.30 29.66 -53.68
N HIS A 132 -41.86 28.49 -53.37
CA HIS A 132 -42.86 27.83 -54.22
C HIS A 132 -44.31 28.13 -53.79
N SER A 133 -44.50 28.84 -52.68
CA SER A 133 -45.78 29.41 -52.27
C SER A 133 -46.06 30.71 -53.05
N GLY A 134 -46.20 30.61 -54.39
CA GLY A 134 -46.69 31.73 -55.20
C GLY A 134 -48.12 32.11 -54.81
N PRO A 135 -48.55 33.37 -55.01
CA PRO A 135 -49.84 33.85 -54.51
C PRO A 135 -50.96 32.98 -55.07
N THR A 136 -51.61 32.25 -54.17
CA THR A 136 -52.84 31.54 -54.49
C THR A 136 -53.85 32.63 -54.84
N ALA A 137 -54.09 32.83 -56.13
CA ALA A 137 -55.14 33.68 -56.65
C ALA A 137 -56.47 33.08 -56.20
N LEU A 138 -56.96 33.53 -55.05
CA LEU A 138 -58.35 33.36 -54.67
C LEU A 138 -59.14 34.38 -55.48
N ASN A 139 -59.65 33.90 -56.62
CA ASN A 139 -60.78 34.50 -57.30
C ASN A 139 -61.97 34.52 -56.33
N GLU A 140 -62.49 35.71 -56.05
CA GLU A 140 -63.89 36.13 -56.29
C GLU A 140 -64.06 37.62 -55.95
#